data_AF-A0A928MF74-F1
#
_entry.id   AF-A0A928MF74-F1
#
_cell.length_a   1.000
_cell.length_b   1.000
_cell.length_c   1.000
_cell.angle_alpha   90.00
_cell.angle_beta   90.00
_cell.angle_gamma   90.00
#
_symmetry.space_group_name_H-M   'P 1'
#
loop_
_entity.id
_entity.type
_entity.pdbx_description
1 polymer ?
#
loop_
_entity_poly.entity_id
_entity_poly.type
_entity_poly.pdbx_seq_one_letter_code
_entity_poly.pdbx_strand_id
1 'polypeptide(L)'
;GSFEKPVKPIDITCTLNATDLRFSAFTDTGNRLTEPMTGKGIIVVDVSLLQPVLSGEEGKLLAALDSLNVPDTFASLTALAQERYGLIPFTTAGGGGLMITVRPEALTVNGEATDRFVLGIGLTEVAPVCGCRALIGGIV
;
A
#
# COMPACT_ATOMS: atom_id res chain seq x y z
N GLY A 1 -10.59 27.02 20.82
CA GLY A 1 -9.53 26.08 20.43
C GLY A 1 -10.20 24.92 19.76
N SER A 2 -9.93 24.70 18.46
CA SER A 2 -10.47 23.55 17.75
C SER A 2 -9.86 22.27 18.34
N PHE A 3 -10.69 21.48 19.00
CA PHE A 3 -10.36 20.08 19.24
C PHE A 3 -10.43 19.39 17.88
N GLU A 4 -9.29 19.00 17.32
CA GLU A 4 -9.29 18.06 16.19
C GLU A 4 -10.05 16.81 16.64
N LYS A 5 -11.10 16.45 15.90
CA LYS A 5 -11.82 15.19 16.14
C LYS A 5 -10.81 14.05 16.03
N PRO A 6 -10.85 13.05 16.93
CA PRO A 6 -9.98 11.89 16.79
C PRO A 6 -10.22 11.24 15.43
N VAL A 7 -9.15 11.10 14.64
CA VAL A 7 -9.19 10.39 13.36
C VAL A 7 -9.52 8.94 13.67
N LYS A 8 -10.71 8.48 13.26
CA LYS A 8 -11.12 7.10 13.44
C LYS A 8 -10.33 6.22 12.46
N PRO A 9 -9.61 5.20 12.92
CA PRO A 9 -8.96 4.24 12.03
C PRO A 9 -9.98 3.56 11.10
N ILE A 10 -9.54 3.29 9.88
CA ILE A 10 -10.28 2.53 8.88
C ILE A 10 -9.75 1.09 8.92
N ASP A 11 -10.66 0.14 9.08
CA ASP A 11 -10.32 -1.28 9.05
C ASP A 11 -10.11 -1.74 7.60
N ILE A 12 -8.96 -2.34 7.31
CA ILE A 12 -8.64 -2.92 6.02
C ILE A 12 -8.41 -4.41 6.20
N THR A 13 -9.05 -5.23 5.35
CA THR A 13 -8.68 -6.64 5.18
C THR A 13 -8.37 -6.87 3.71
N CYS A 14 -7.22 -7.43 3.41
CA CYS A 14 -6.85 -7.84 2.07
C CYS A 14 -6.44 -9.32 2.04
N THR A 15 -6.64 -9.96 0.90
CA THR A 15 -6.17 -11.32 0.64
C THR A 15 -4.99 -11.28 -0.33
N LEU A 16 -3.87 -11.86 0.08
CA LEU A 16 -2.66 -12.00 -0.73
C LEU A 16 -2.14 -13.43 -0.55
N ASN A 17 -1.81 -14.12 -1.65
CA ASN A 17 -1.33 -15.50 -1.58
C ASN A 17 -2.30 -16.40 -0.81
N ALA A 18 -3.60 -16.26 -1.08
CA ALA A 18 -4.69 -16.96 -0.37
C ALA A 18 -4.69 -16.80 1.16
N THR A 19 -4.01 -15.77 1.70
CA THR A 19 -3.95 -15.47 3.13
C THR A 19 -4.54 -14.10 3.40
N ASP A 20 -5.43 -14.03 4.39
CA ASP A 20 -6.04 -12.78 4.82
C ASP A 20 -5.12 -12.02 5.77
N LEU A 21 -4.91 -10.74 5.46
CA LEU A 21 -4.18 -9.79 6.29
C LEU A 21 -5.14 -8.68 6.73
N ARG A 22 -5.20 -8.43 8.04
CA ARG A 22 -6.00 -7.34 8.62
C ARG A 22 -5.09 -6.28 9.23
N PHE A 23 -5.35 -5.02 8.91
CA PHE A 23 -4.64 -3.88 9.46
C PHE A 23 -5.54 -2.64 9.49
N SER A 24 -5.10 -1.59 10.20
CA SER A 24 -5.77 -0.31 10.22
C SER A 24 -5.01 0.73 9.38
N ALA A 25 -5.76 1.53 8.65
CA ALA A 25 -5.27 2.69 7.92
C ALA A 25 -5.85 3.98 8.52
N PHE A 26 -5.12 5.08 8.43
CA PHE A 26 -5.71 6.40 8.70
C PHE A 26 -6.00 7.13 7.40
N THR A 27 -7.03 7.96 7.42
CA THR A 27 -7.40 8.78 6.26
C THR A 27 -6.41 9.92 6.10
N ASP A 28 -5.72 9.93 4.96
CA ASP A 28 -4.89 11.06 4.54
C ASP A 28 -5.57 11.75 3.34
N THR A 29 -6.23 12.88 3.61
CA THR A 29 -6.90 13.67 2.57
C THR A 29 -5.93 14.32 1.57
N GLY A 30 -4.63 14.39 1.90
CA GLY A 30 -3.57 14.82 1.01
C GLY A 30 -3.10 13.72 0.06
N ASN A 31 -3.30 12.45 0.42
CA ASN A 31 -2.95 11.32 -0.44
C ASN A 31 -3.95 11.22 -1.60
N ARG A 32 -3.49 11.62 -2.79
CA ARG A 32 -4.22 11.57 -4.07
C ARG A 32 -3.58 10.58 -5.05
N LEU A 33 -2.78 9.64 -4.56
CA LEU A 33 -2.13 8.66 -5.42
C LEU A 33 -3.18 7.76 -6.08
N THR A 34 -3.02 7.59 -7.38
CA THR A 34 -3.86 6.73 -8.21
C THR A 34 -3.01 5.89 -9.15
N GLU A 35 -3.41 4.65 -9.39
CA GLU A 35 -2.83 3.78 -10.42
C GLU A 35 -3.15 4.35 -11.82
N PRO A 36 -2.15 4.75 -12.63
CA PRO A 36 -2.40 5.49 -13.87
C PRO A 36 -3.27 4.75 -14.89
N MET A 37 -3.15 3.42 -14.96
CA MET A 37 -3.84 2.61 -15.96
C MET A 37 -5.32 2.34 -15.62
N THR A 38 -5.68 2.38 -14.34
CA THR A 38 -7.02 1.97 -13.87
C THR A 38 -7.76 3.08 -13.14
N GLY A 39 -7.07 4.13 -12.70
CA GLY A 39 -7.61 5.19 -11.85
C GLY A 39 -7.89 4.75 -10.41
N LYS A 40 -7.53 3.51 -10.02
CA LYS A 40 -7.74 3.00 -8.66
C LYS A 40 -6.89 3.79 -7.66
N GLY A 41 -7.44 4.08 -6.49
CA GLY A 41 -6.72 4.74 -5.41
C GLY A 41 -5.60 3.85 -4.86
N ILE A 42 -4.57 4.46 -4.28
CA ILE A 42 -3.48 3.74 -3.63
C ILE A 42 -3.64 3.80 -2.11
N ILE A 43 -3.76 2.62 -1.48
CA ILE A 43 -3.56 2.47 -0.04
C ILE A 43 -2.07 2.25 0.17
N VAL A 44 -1.36 3.22 0.75
CA VAL A 44 0.06 3.07 1.05
C VAL A 44 0.18 2.24 2.32
N VAL A 45 0.90 1.13 2.26
CA VAL A 45 1.10 0.22 3.38
C VAL A 45 2.58 0.10 3.69
N ASP A 46 2.89 0.00 4.98
CA ASP A 46 4.21 -0.39 5.42
C ASP A 46 4.52 -1.83 4.98
N VAL A 47 5.72 -2.07 4.44
CA VAL A 47 6.14 -3.40 3.97
C VAL A 47 6.10 -4.46 5.08
N SER A 48 6.31 -4.06 6.34
CA SER A 48 6.23 -4.96 7.50
C SER A 48 4.84 -5.57 7.69
N LEU A 49 3.77 -4.88 7.27
CA LEU A 49 2.42 -5.43 7.31
C LEU A 49 2.26 -6.61 6.36
N LEU A 50 2.97 -6.60 5.24
CA LEU A 50 2.85 -7.62 4.21
C LEU A 50 3.75 -8.84 4.47
N GLN A 51 4.74 -8.74 5.37
CA GLN A 51 5.66 -9.85 5.66
C GLN A 51 4.99 -11.20 5.98
N PRO A 52 3.88 -11.27 6.74
CA PRO A 52 3.22 -12.54 7.03
C PRO A 52 2.67 -13.27 5.79
N VAL A 53 2.42 -12.54 4.70
CA VAL A 53 1.79 -13.06 3.47
C VAL A 53 2.73 -13.14 2.27
N LEU A 54 3.93 -12.55 2.38
CA LEU A 54 4.96 -12.51 1.33
C LEU A 54 6.06 -13.57 1.55
N SER A 55 5.69 -14.80 1.91
CA SER A 55 6.70 -15.85 2.14
C SER A 55 7.50 -16.20 0.88
N GLY A 56 8.80 -16.50 1.02
CA GLY A 56 9.65 -16.94 -0.09
C GLY A 56 10.47 -15.81 -0.72
N GLU A 57 10.64 -15.83 -2.04
CA GLU A 57 11.46 -14.85 -2.77
C GLU A 57 10.82 -13.45 -2.82
N GLU A 58 9.49 -13.34 -2.92
CA GLU A 58 8.77 -12.05 -2.88
C GLU A 58 9.12 -11.26 -1.61
N GLY A 59 9.10 -11.91 -0.45
CA GLY A 59 9.43 -11.30 0.83
C GLY A 59 10.88 -10.86 0.95
N LYS A 60 11.84 -11.61 0.39
CA LYS A 60 13.26 -11.23 0.38
C LYS A 60 13.48 -9.97 -0.45
N LEU A 61 12.89 -9.93 -1.64
CA LEU A 61 12.94 -8.78 -2.54
C LEU A 61 12.37 -7.53 -1.87
N LEU A 62 11.19 -7.66 -1.24
CA LEU A 62 10.53 -6.54 -0.58
C LEU A 62 11.19 -6.11 0.72
N ALA A 63 11.84 -7.02 1.46
CA ALA A 63 12.63 -6.68 2.64
C ALA A 63 13.91 -5.89 2.29
N ALA A 64 14.44 -6.07 1.08
CA ALA A 64 15.59 -5.34 0.57
C ALA A 64 15.21 -4.09 -0.23
N LEU A 65 13.91 -3.78 -0.35
CA LEU A 65 13.42 -2.66 -1.15
C LEU A 65 13.88 -1.33 -0.55
N ASP A 66 14.50 -0.49 -1.38
CA ASP A 66 14.87 0.89 -1.07
C ASP A 66 14.58 1.81 -2.26
N SER A 67 14.81 3.11 -2.11
CA SER A 67 14.54 4.09 -3.16
C SER A 67 15.46 3.99 -4.39
N LEU A 68 16.62 3.33 -4.26
CA LEU A 68 17.61 3.19 -5.34
C LEU A 68 17.37 1.95 -6.18
N ASN A 69 16.73 0.92 -5.63
CA ASN A 69 16.55 -0.38 -6.29
C ASN A 69 15.10 -0.69 -6.74
N VAL A 70 14.18 0.27 -6.65
CA VAL A 70 12.76 0.09 -7.02
C VAL A 70 12.57 -0.58 -8.39
N PRO A 71 13.24 -0.15 -9.49
CA PRO A 71 13.02 -0.75 -10.81
C PRO A 71 13.50 -2.21 -10.89
N ASP A 72 14.65 -2.54 -10.29
CA ASP A 72 15.24 -3.88 -10.30
C ASP A 72 14.41 -4.86 -9.44
N THR A 73 13.94 -4.38 -8.29
CA THR A 73 13.04 -5.14 -7.42
C THR A 73 11.71 -5.39 -8.13
N PHE A 74 11.15 -4.39 -8.82
CA PHE A 74 9.92 -4.56 -9.61
C PHE A 74 10.09 -5.58 -10.75
N ALA A 75 11.19 -5.52 -11.50
CA ALA A 75 11.49 -6.50 -12.55
C ALA A 75 11.56 -7.93 -11.99
N SER A 76 12.17 -8.10 -10.82
CA SER A 76 12.27 -9.41 -10.15
C SER A 76 10.91 -9.91 -9.65
N LEU A 77 10.09 -9.04 -9.07
CA LEU A 77 8.74 -9.39 -8.60
C LEU A 77 7.81 -9.76 -9.76
N THR A 78 7.87 -9.04 -10.87
CA THR A 78 7.06 -9.35 -12.06
C THR A 78 7.48 -10.65 -12.75
N ALA A 79 8.76 -11.05 -12.64
CA ALA A 79 9.20 -12.36 -13.09
C ALA A 79 8.61 -13.52 -12.25
N LEU A 80 8.28 -13.27 -10.97
CA LEU A 80 7.64 -14.23 -10.07
C LEU A 80 6.11 -14.24 -10.24
N ALA A 81 5.49 -13.06 -10.34
CA ALA A 81 4.04 -12.87 -10.39
C ALA A 81 3.65 -11.67 -11.25
N GLN A 82 3.61 -11.87 -12.58
CA GLN A 82 3.58 -10.81 -13.58
C GLN A 82 2.40 -9.82 -13.46
N GLU A 83 1.18 -10.30 -13.19
CA GLU A 83 -0.02 -9.45 -13.16
C GLU A 83 -0.34 -8.88 -11.78
N ARG A 84 0.38 -9.33 -10.74
CA ARG A 84 0.12 -8.95 -9.36
C ARG A 84 0.79 -7.63 -9.00
N TYR A 85 1.97 -7.38 -9.54
CA TYR A 85 2.75 -6.20 -9.22
C TYR A 85 2.60 -5.11 -10.27
N GLY A 86 2.45 -3.87 -9.80
CA GLY A 86 2.47 -2.68 -10.63
C GLY A 86 3.60 -1.73 -10.22
N LEU A 87 3.84 -0.75 -11.07
CA LEU A 87 4.81 0.31 -10.80
C LEU A 87 4.16 1.64 -11.15
N ILE A 88 4.10 2.55 -10.18
CA ILE A 88 3.51 3.87 -10.37
C ILE A 88 4.55 4.96 -10.11
N PRO A 89 4.53 6.06 -10.89
CA PRO A 89 5.19 7.28 -10.44
C PRO A 89 4.39 7.87 -9.28
N PHE A 90 5.09 8.42 -8.29
CA PHE A 90 4.48 9.16 -7.21
C PHE A 90 5.21 10.48 -6.98
N THR A 91 4.51 11.45 -6.39
CA THR A 91 5.08 12.74 -6.01
C THR A 91 4.60 13.12 -4.63
N THR A 92 5.52 13.58 -3.79
CA THR A 92 5.28 14.08 -2.44
C THR A 92 5.89 15.47 -2.30
N ALA A 93 5.62 16.13 -1.18
CA ALA A 93 6.26 17.41 -0.85
C ALA A 93 7.80 17.28 -0.73
N GLY A 94 8.31 16.10 -0.39
CA GLY A 94 9.75 15.82 -0.25
C GLY A 94 10.45 15.37 -1.53
N GLY A 95 9.72 15.25 -2.65
CA GLY A 95 10.24 14.74 -3.92
C GLY A 95 9.34 13.70 -4.56
N GLY A 96 9.70 13.26 -5.77
CA GLY A 96 9.02 12.19 -6.50
C GLY A 96 9.86 10.93 -6.62
N GLY A 97 9.23 9.85 -7.08
CA GLY A 97 9.90 8.57 -7.26
C GLY A 97 8.97 7.53 -7.87
N LEU A 98 9.36 6.27 -7.72
CA LEU A 98 8.59 5.11 -8.14
C LEU A 98 8.12 4.32 -6.92
N MET A 99 6.90 3.79 -6.99
CA MET A 99 6.31 2.97 -5.95
C MET A 99 5.82 1.66 -6.57
N ILE A 100 6.21 0.55 -5.96
CA ILE A 100 5.70 -0.77 -6.31
C ILE A 100 4.30 -0.89 -5.71
N THR A 101 3.35 -1.34 -6.52
CA THR A 101 2.01 -1.71 -6.06
C THR A 101 1.84 -3.22 -6.10
N VAL A 102 0.98 -3.75 -5.23
CA VAL A 102 0.55 -5.14 -5.21
C VAL A 102 -0.98 -5.17 -5.26
N ARG A 103 -1.53 -5.92 -6.22
CA ARG A 103 -2.96 -6.11 -6.38
C ARG A 103 -3.42 -7.24 -5.45
N PRO A 104 -4.28 -6.97 -4.46
CA PRO A 104 -4.84 -8.03 -3.64
C PRO A 104 -5.87 -8.84 -4.42
N GLU A 105 -6.03 -10.12 -4.04
CA GLU A 105 -7.05 -11.03 -4.58
C GLU A 105 -8.46 -10.60 -4.13
N ALA A 106 -8.56 -10.12 -2.89
CA ALA A 106 -9.76 -9.50 -2.35
C ALA A 106 -9.39 -8.34 -1.42
N LEU A 107 -10.25 -7.34 -1.32
CA LEU A 107 -10.06 -6.19 -0.45
C LEU A 107 -11.39 -5.76 0.16
N THR A 108 -11.37 -5.48 1.45
CA THR A 108 -12.47 -4.85 2.17
C THR A 108 -12.00 -3.60 2.90
N VAL A 109 -12.86 -2.59 2.93
CA VAL A 109 -12.65 -1.33 3.66
C VAL A 109 -13.84 -1.15 4.61
N ASN A 110 -13.58 -1.11 5.91
CA ASN A 110 -14.60 -1.14 6.96
C ASN A 110 -15.61 -2.30 6.81
N GLY A 111 -15.14 -3.45 6.32
CA GLY A 111 -15.95 -4.65 6.07
C GLY A 111 -16.72 -4.65 4.75
N GLU A 112 -16.67 -3.56 3.96
CA GLU A 112 -17.28 -3.52 2.64
C GLU A 112 -16.28 -3.93 1.56
N ALA A 113 -16.65 -4.92 0.74
CA ALA A 113 -15.83 -5.36 -0.39
C ALA A 113 -15.69 -4.25 -1.44
N THR A 114 -14.47 -4.06 -1.97
CA THR A 114 -14.17 -3.02 -2.93
C THR A 114 -13.03 -3.41 -3.86
N ASP A 115 -13.09 -2.94 -5.10
CA ASP A 115 -12.02 -3.07 -6.10
C ASP A 115 -11.40 -1.71 -6.46
N ARG A 116 -11.79 -0.63 -5.76
CA ARG A 116 -11.40 0.75 -6.04
C ARG A 116 -9.96 1.09 -5.66
N PHE A 117 -9.28 0.17 -4.98
CA PHE A 117 -7.93 0.40 -4.46
C PHE A 117 -6.96 -0.70 -4.85
N VAL A 118 -5.68 -0.34 -4.87
CA VAL A 118 -4.55 -1.26 -4.85
C VAL A 118 -3.62 -0.88 -3.69
N LEU A 119 -2.77 -1.80 -3.26
CA LEU A 119 -1.83 -1.53 -2.17
C LEU A 119 -0.51 -1.02 -2.75
N GLY A 120 -0.03 0.13 -2.29
CA GLY A 120 1.29 0.68 -2.61
C GLY A 120 2.26 0.40 -1.47
N ILE A 121 3.45 -0.08 -1.78
CA ILE A 121 4.45 -0.45 -0.77
C ILE A 121 5.28 0.79 -0.41
N GLY A 122 5.14 1.26 0.83
CA GLY A 122 5.89 2.39 1.34
C GLY A 122 7.38 2.05 1.47
N LEU A 123 8.25 2.91 0.91
CA LEU A 123 9.70 2.81 1.04
C LEU A 123 10.22 3.28 2.40
N THR A 124 9.42 4.07 3.11
CA THR A 124 9.68 4.56 4.45
C THR A 124 8.56 4.12 5.37
N GLU A 125 8.89 3.92 6.64
CA GLU A 125 7.88 3.59 7.65
C GLU A 125 6.77 4.63 7.63
N VAL A 126 5.52 4.16 7.56
CA VAL A 126 4.37 5.06 7.71
C VAL A 126 4.37 5.47 9.18
N ALA A 127 4.80 6.71 9.45
CA ALA A 127 4.85 7.23 10.81
C ALA A 127 3.50 6.98 11.50
N PRO A 128 3.48 6.29 12.65
CA PRO A 128 2.24 5.78 13.21
C PRO A 128 1.36 6.93 13.68
N VAL A 129 0.33 7.26 12.90
CA VAL A 129 -0.78 8.11 13.33
C VAL A 129 -1.85 7.20 13.89
N CYS A 130 -2.20 7.39 15.17
CA CYS A 130 -3.15 6.52 15.87
C CYS A 130 -2.77 5.02 15.85
N GLY A 131 -1.48 4.68 15.73
CA GLY A 131 -1.00 3.30 15.64
C GLY A 131 -1.23 2.62 14.28
N CYS A 132 -1.75 3.35 13.29
CA CYS A 132 -1.94 2.83 11.93
C CYS A 132 -0.60 2.80 11.18
N ARG A 133 -0.37 1.76 10.38
CA ARG A 133 0.80 1.59 9.50
C ARG A 133 0.44 1.64 8.02
N ALA A 134 -0.70 2.25 7.71
CA ALA A 134 -1.21 2.41 6.37
C ALA A 134 -1.93 3.75 6.21
N LEU A 135 -1.87 4.28 4.99
CA LEU A 135 -2.53 5.50 4.54
C LEU A 135 -3.56 5.14 3.49
N ILE A 136 -4.79 5.61 3.67
CA ILE A 136 -5.80 5.55 2.62
C ILE A 136 -6.14 6.98 2.21
N GLY A 137 -6.02 7.24 0.90
CA GLY A 137 -6.44 8.51 0.33
C GLY A 137 -7.92 8.76 0.62
N GLY A 138 -8.26 10.03 0.84
CA GLY A 138 -9.65 10.44 1.00
C GLY A 138 -10.43 10.19 -0.29
N ILE A 139 -10.94 8.97 -0.47
CA ILE A 139 -12.01 8.70 -1.43
C ILE A 139 -13.26 9.33 -0.84
N VAL A 140 -13.50 10.57 -1.26
CA VAL A 140 -14.81 11.21 -1.20
C VAL A 140 -15.59 10.83 -2.45
#